data_AF-A0A2V6PLW1-F1
#
_entry.id   AF-A0A2V6PLW1-F1
#
_cell.length_a   1.000
_cell.length_b   1.000
_cell.length_c   1.000
_cell.angle_alpha   90.00
_cell.angle_beta   90.00
_cell.angle_gamma   90.00
#
_symmetry.space_group_name_H-M   'P 1'
#
loop_
_entity.id
_entity.type
_entity.pdbx_description
1 polymer ?
#
loop_
_entity_poly.entity_id
_entity_poly.type
_entity_poly.pdbx_seq_one_letter_code
_entity_poly.pdbx_strand_id
1 'polypeptide(L)'
;MKKSFILFAALTLWMPCLAHAASLSAGFTYQGRLTDNGSPANGAYDMRFTLHSASSGANTQVGGTIQIVSVIVTNGLFKEELDFGASPFDGEDRWLEIGVRPGGGTNSFTVLDPRQKLSPAPYALFAPAAGTAKGVAANAVSVTQLNTGAAPVNGQVLAYNGTALVWTNASSAAAWTLTGNAGTAPGANFIGTLDNQPLELRANNQRGLRLEPGGGNSVNVIGGWIGNGVAPGVVGATVAGGGAGSFQGFASTNRVEAHFGTVSGGGLNTIQTYATSATIGGGEANTIQTNSTYATIGGGEANTIQTNSTYATIGGG
;
A
#
# COMPACT_ATOMS: atom_id res chain seq x y z
N MET A 1 -68.53 14.78 -27.84
CA MET A 1 -67.64 14.91 -26.67
C MET A 1 -66.22 14.56 -27.12
N LYS A 2 -65.31 15.55 -27.10
CA LYS A 2 -63.92 15.38 -27.54
C LYS A 2 -63.14 14.62 -26.46
N LYS A 3 -62.53 13.47 -26.79
CA LYS A 3 -61.65 12.73 -25.87
C LYS A 3 -60.26 13.36 -25.91
N SER A 4 -59.87 13.99 -24.80
CA SER A 4 -58.53 14.54 -24.59
C SER A 4 -57.59 13.40 -24.19
N PHE A 5 -56.46 13.25 -24.88
CA PHE A 5 -55.38 12.33 -24.49
C PHE A 5 -54.25 13.14 -23.84
N ILE A 6 -54.00 12.87 -22.57
CA ILE A 6 -52.91 13.45 -21.79
C ILE A 6 -51.73 12.48 -21.87
N LEU A 7 -50.60 12.96 -22.40
CA LEU A 7 -49.33 12.24 -22.42
C LEU A 7 -48.63 12.42 -21.06
N PHE A 8 -48.53 11.34 -20.27
CA PHE A 8 -47.64 11.31 -19.10
C PHE A 8 -46.24 10.89 -19.55
N ALA A 9 -45.26 11.78 -19.43
CA ALA A 9 -43.85 11.45 -19.56
C ALA A 9 -43.39 10.75 -18.26
N ALA A 10 -43.05 9.47 -18.35
CA ALA A 10 -42.39 8.75 -17.27
C ALA A 10 -40.87 8.99 -17.38
N LEU A 11 -40.32 9.72 -16.41
CA LEU A 11 -38.89 9.90 -16.23
C LEU A 11 -38.29 8.56 -15.77
N THR A 12 -37.56 7.87 -16.64
CA THR A 12 -36.81 6.65 -16.30
C THR A 12 -35.59 7.03 -15.45
N LEU A 13 -35.69 6.82 -14.14
CA LEU A 13 -34.54 6.86 -13.23
C LEU A 13 -33.62 5.68 -13.56
N TRP A 14 -32.41 5.96 -14.01
CA TRP A 14 -31.40 4.95 -14.29
C TRP A 14 -30.84 4.44 -12.95
N MET A 15 -31.39 3.34 -12.46
CA MET A 15 -30.87 2.65 -11.28
C MET A 15 -29.61 1.88 -11.73
N PRO A 16 -28.41 2.20 -11.23
CA PRO A 16 -27.25 1.38 -11.52
C PRO A 16 -27.53 0.00 -10.92
N CYS A 17 -27.66 -0.99 -11.79
CA CYS A 17 -27.67 -2.39 -11.40
C CYS A 17 -26.31 -2.68 -10.75
N LEU A 18 -26.26 -2.62 -9.42
CA LEU A 18 -25.23 -3.30 -8.64
C LEU A 18 -25.44 -4.78 -8.91
N ALA A 19 -24.75 -5.29 -9.92
CA ALA A 19 -24.58 -6.71 -10.14
C ALA A 19 -23.80 -7.27 -8.94
N HIS A 20 -24.52 -7.58 -7.87
CA HIS A 20 -24.05 -8.60 -6.95
C HIS A 20 -23.86 -9.86 -7.79
N ALA A 21 -22.67 -10.44 -7.74
CA ALA A 21 -22.47 -11.79 -8.24
C ALA A 21 -23.52 -12.67 -7.56
N ALA A 22 -24.54 -13.09 -8.31
CA ALA A 22 -25.50 -14.06 -7.80
C ALA A 22 -24.68 -15.29 -7.43
N SER A 23 -24.82 -15.76 -6.19
CA SER A 23 -24.30 -17.07 -5.83
C SER A 23 -24.87 -18.07 -6.84
N LEU A 24 -23.99 -18.72 -7.60
CA LEU A 24 -24.42 -19.80 -8.47
C LEU A 24 -25.14 -20.82 -7.57
N SER A 25 -26.40 -21.15 -7.89
CA SER A 25 -27.11 -22.22 -7.18
C SER A 25 -26.30 -23.50 -7.29
N ALA A 26 -26.18 -24.24 -6.19
CA ALA A 26 -25.60 -25.59 -6.21
C ALA A 26 -26.61 -26.64 -6.76
N GLY A 27 -27.83 -26.18 -7.09
CA GLY A 27 -28.86 -27.00 -7.68
C GLY A 27 -28.50 -27.48 -9.09
N PHE A 28 -28.92 -28.69 -9.41
CA PHE A 28 -28.83 -29.25 -10.75
C PHE A 28 -30.15 -29.92 -11.15
N THR A 29 -30.43 -29.90 -12.46
CA THR A 29 -31.56 -30.65 -13.02
C THR A 29 -31.19 -32.14 -13.11
N TYR A 30 -32.01 -32.99 -12.50
CA TYR A 30 -31.96 -34.44 -12.68
C TYR A 30 -33.10 -34.91 -13.57
N GLN A 31 -32.77 -35.73 -14.57
CA GLN A 31 -33.75 -36.37 -15.46
C GLN A 31 -33.55 -37.88 -15.37
N GLY A 32 -34.63 -38.61 -15.09
CA GLY A 32 -34.57 -40.05 -14.86
C GLY A 32 -35.66 -40.81 -15.61
N ARG A 33 -35.43 -42.13 -15.74
CA ARG A 33 -36.43 -43.09 -16.23
C ARG A 33 -36.72 -44.14 -15.16
N LEU A 34 -37.97 -44.23 -14.72
CA LEU A 34 -38.47 -45.23 -13.78
C LEU A 34 -39.26 -46.31 -14.52
N THR A 35 -38.97 -47.56 -14.19
CA THR A 35 -39.77 -48.73 -14.58
C THR A 35 -40.35 -49.39 -13.36
N ASP A 36 -41.59 -49.85 -13.46
CA ASP A 36 -42.29 -50.62 -12.45
C ASP A 36 -42.62 -52.00 -13.03
N ASN A 37 -42.10 -53.06 -12.40
CA ASN A 37 -42.18 -54.44 -12.89
C ASN A 37 -41.81 -54.62 -14.38
N GLY A 38 -40.75 -53.92 -14.83
CA GLY A 38 -40.24 -54.01 -16.20
C GLY A 38 -41.02 -53.20 -17.24
N SER A 39 -42.14 -52.56 -16.86
CA SER A 39 -42.88 -51.63 -17.72
C SER A 39 -42.56 -50.18 -17.35
N PRO A 40 -42.60 -49.22 -18.28
CA PRO A 40 -42.45 -47.80 -17.94
C PRO A 40 -43.51 -47.36 -16.91
N ALA A 41 -43.06 -46.77 -15.80
CA ALA A 41 -43.96 -46.33 -14.73
C ALA A 41 -44.85 -45.17 -15.19
N ASN A 42 -46.09 -45.11 -14.71
CA ASN A 42 -47.03 -44.02 -14.99
C ASN A 42 -47.80 -43.68 -13.71
N GLY A 43 -47.90 -42.37 -13.40
CA GLY A 43 -48.59 -41.87 -12.23
C GLY A 43 -47.68 -41.11 -11.28
N ALA A 44 -48.21 -40.78 -10.09
CA ALA A 44 -47.48 -40.03 -9.08
C ALA A 44 -46.67 -40.97 -8.16
N TYR A 45 -45.41 -40.60 -7.88
CA TYR A 45 -44.51 -41.32 -6.99
C TYR A 45 -43.92 -40.36 -5.95
N ASP A 46 -43.74 -40.82 -4.71
CA ASP A 46 -42.88 -40.11 -3.77
C ASP A 46 -41.44 -40.54 -4.04
N MET A 47 -40.52 -39.58 -4.16
CA MET A 47 -39.11 -39.84 -4.41
C MET A 47 -38.24 -39.22 -3.32
N ARG A 48 -37.20 -39.95 -2.94
CA ARG A 48 -36.17 -39.52 -1.99
C ARG A 48 -34.81 -39.58 -2.67
N PHE A 49 -34.07 -38.49 -2.60
CA PHE A 49 -32.74 -38.36 -3.16
C PHE A 49 -31.73 -38.11 -2.05
N THR A 50 -30.63 -38.86 -2.07
CA THR A 50 -29.50 -38.70 -1.16
C THR A 50 -28.19 -38.76 -1.95
N LEU A 51 -27.20 -37.95 -1.57
CA LEU A 51 -25.85 -38.05 -2.10
C LEU A 51 -25.02 -38.96 -1.22
N HIS A 52 -24.12 -39.73 -1.84
CA HIS A 52 -23.23 -40.65 -1.16
C HIS A 52 -21.79 -40.46 -1.63
N SER A 53 -20.83 -40.76 -0.76
CA SER A 53 -19.39 -40.77 -1.03
C SER A 53 -18.87 -42.10 -1.61
N ALA A 54 -19.76 -43.07 -1.85
CA ALA A 54 -19.42 -44.34 -2.47
C ALA A 54 -20.59 -44.90 -3.30
N SER A 55 -20.27 -45.75 -4.27
CA SER A 55 -21.23 -46.38 -5.18
C SER A 55 -22.21 -47.34 -4.49
N SER A 56 -21.88 -47.86 -3.30
CA SER A 56 -22.73 -48.74 -2.50
C SER A 56 -22.30 -48.71 -1.02
N GLY A 57 -23.03 -49.43 -0.16
CA GLY A 57 -22.72 -49.55 1.27
C GLY A 57 -23.48 -48.57 2.17
N ALA A 58 -23.69 -48.99 3.43
CA ALA A 58 -24.35 -48.20 4.46
C ALA A 58 -23.45 -47.04 4.95
N ASN A 59 -24.04 -46.00 5.54
CA ASN A 59 -23.35 -44.88 6.19
C ASN A 59 -22.40 -44.05 5.28
N THR A 60 -22.68 -44.03 3.98
CA THR A 60 -21.92 -43.26 2.98
C THR A 60 -22.60 -41.96 2.59
N GLN A 61 -23.75 -41.62 3.18
CA GLN A 61 -24.49 -40.43 2.83
C GLN A 61 -23.70 -39.17 3.18
N VAL A 62 -23.67 -38.21 2.27
CA VAL A 62 -23.09 -36.88 2.42
C VAL A 62 -24.16 -35.84 2.10
N GLY A 63 -24.28 -34.81 2.92
CA GLY A 63 -25.31 -33.78 2.76
C GLY A 63 -26.72 -34.21 3.19
N GLY A 64 -27.69 -33.33 2.90
CA GLY A 64 -29.08 -33.51 3.28
C GLY A 64 -29.82 -34.53 2.42
N THR A 65 -31.02 -34.91 2.89
CA THR A 65 -31.98 -35.70 2.13
C THR A 65 -32.98 -34.78 1.46
N ILE A 66 -33.16 -34.92 0.15
CA ILE A 66 -34.23 -34.23 -0.58
C ILE A 66 -35.36 -35.23 -0.77
N GLN A 67 -36.57 -34.86 -0.34
CA GLN A 67 -37.76 -35.68 -0.58
C GLN A 67 -38.79 -34.85 -1.32
N ILE A 68 -39.26 -35.40 -2.44
CA ILE A 68 -40.25 -34.76 -3.30
C ILE A 68 -41.45 -35.71 -3.35
N VAL A 69 -42.60 -35.21 -2.89
CA VAL A 69 -43.84 -35.97 -2.91
C VAL A 69 -44.57 -35.75 -4.22
N SER A 70 -45.29 -36.77 -4.69
CA SER A 70 -46.10 -36.70 -5.91
C SER A 70 -45.34 -36.25 -7.18
N VAL A 71 -44.12 -36.75 -7.37
CA VAL A 71 -43.38 -36.64 -8.65
C VAL A 71 -44.20 -37.34 -9.74
N ILE A 72 -44.59 -36.60 -10.77
CA ILE A 72 -45.37 -37.13 -11.89
C ILE A 72 -44.44 -37.85 -12.85
N VAL A 73 -44.65 -39.16 -13.00
CA VAL A 73 -43.93 -40.00 -13.94
C VAL A 73 -44.85 -40.30 -15.12
N THR A 74 -44.39 -39.98 -16.34
CA THR A 74 -45.15 -40.22 -17.58
C THR A 74 -44.30 -41.03 -18.55
N ASN A 75 -44.80 -42.19 -18.96
CA ASN A 75 -44.08 -43.15 -19.80
C ASN A 75 -42.66 -43.45 -19.26
N GLY A 76 -42.57 -43.59 -17.94
CA GLY A 76 -41.34 -43.79 -17.19
C GLY A 76 -40.48 -42.55 -16.99
N LEU A 77 -40.73 -41.41 -17.63
CA LEU A 77 -39.85 -40.24 -17.54
C LEU A 77 -40.27 -39.28 -16.41
N PHE A 78 -39.28 -38.69 -15.74
CA PHE A 78 -39.45 -37.60 -14.78
C PHE A 78 -38.27 -36.63 -14.81
N LYS A 79 -38.50 -35.42 -14.29
CA LYS A 79 -37.50 -34.35 -14.19
C LYS A 79 -37.69 -33.61 -12.88
N GLU A 80 -36.62 -33.44 -12.11
CA GLU A 80 -36.62 -32.70 -10.85
C GLU A 80 -35.39 -31.78 -10.75
N GLU A 81 -35.50 -30.75 -9.93
CA GLU A 81 -34.36 -29.90 -9.55
C GLU A 81 -33.89 -30.31 -8.14
N LEU A 82 -32.60 -30.65 -8.02
CA LEU A 82 -32.01 -31.15 -6.79
C LEU A 82 -30.96 -30.17 -6.30
N ASP A 83 -31.15 -29.60 -5.12
CA ASP A 83 -30.16 -28.74 -4.45
C ASP A 83 -29.80 -29.31 -3.07
N PHE A 84 -28.60 -29.89 -2.98
CA PHE A 84 -28.03 -30.43 -1.73
C PHE A 84 -27.19 -29.39 -0.97
N GLY A 85 -27.17 -28.14 -1.44
CA GLY A 85 -26.24 -27.10 -1.03
C GLY A 85 -24.83 -27.31 -1.59
N ALA A 86 -23.97 -26.31 -1.41
CA ALA A 86 -22.59 -26.38 -1.93
C ALA A 86 -21.66 -27.31 -1.12
N SER A 87 -21.95 -27.51 0.17
CA SER A 87 -21.06 -28.23 1.11
C SER A 87 -20.72 -29.66 0.66
N PRO A 88 -21.66 -30.48 0.15
CA PRO A 88 -21.34 -31.82 -0.33
C PRO A 88 -20.49 -31.84 -1.60
N PHE A 89 -20.30 -30.73 -2.33
CA PHE A 89 -19.55 -30.68 -3.59
C PHE A 89 -18.15 -30.11 -3.36
N ASP A 90 -17.27 -30.91 -2.78
CA ASP A 90 -15.88 -30.57 -2.39
C ASP A 90 -14.82 -30.96 -3.45
N GLY A 91 -15.25 -31.52 -4.58
CA GLY A 91 -14.36 -32.01 -5.64
C GLY A 91 -14.15 -33.52 -5.63
N GLU A 92 -14.61 -34.23 -4.59
CA GLU A 92 -14.57 -35.69 -4.53
C GLU A 92 -15.75 -36.33 -5.28
N ASP A 93 -15.63 -37.62 -5.61
CA ASP A 93 -16.69 -38.36 -6.30
C ASP A 93 -18.01 -38.38 -5.49
N ARG A 94 -19.14 -38.27 -6.19
CA ARG A 94 -20.49 -38.33 -5.61
C ARG A 94 -21.39 -39.31 -6.35
N TRP A 95 -22.22 -40.01 -5.60
CA TRP A 95 -23.22 -40.94 -6.11
C TRP A 95 -24.61 -40.57 -5.63
N LEU A 96 -25.56 -40.46 -6.55
CA LEU A 96 -26.98 -40.22 -6.27
C LEU A 96 -27.69 -41.54 -6.00
N GLU A 97 -28.27 -41.68 -4.82
CA GLU A 97 -29.21 -42.75 -4.48
C GLU A 97 -30.65 -42.22 -4.61
N ILE A 98 -31.52 -43.05 -5.19
CA ILE A 98 -32.93 -42.72 -5.38
C ILE A 98 -33.76 -43.79 -4.70
N GLY A 99 -34.58 -43.38 -3.73
CA GLY A 99 -35.64 -44.18 -3.15
C GLY A 99 -36.98 -43.81 -3.78
N VAL A 100 -37.78 -44.78 -4.17
CA VAL A 100 -39.10 -44.57 -4.77
C VAL A 100 -40.19 -45.34 -4.03
N ARG A 101 -41.40 -44.78 -4.01
CA ARG A 101 -42.62 -45.50 -3.62
C ARG A 101 -43.84 -44.88 -4.33
N PRO A 102 -44.97 -45.60 -4.46
CA PRO A 102 -46.20 -45.02 -5.00
C PRO A 102 -46.60 -43.75 -4.23
N GLY A 103 -47.12 -42.75 -4.95
CA GLY A 103 -47.47 -41.44 -4.38
C GLY A 103 -48.49 -41.55 -3.24
N GLY A 104 -48.20 -40.91 -2.11
CA GLY A 104 -49.03 -40.98 -0.90
C GLY A 104 -48.95 -42.31 -0.16
N GLY A 105 -48.11 -43.25 -0.59
CA GLY A 105 -47.87 -44.50 0.12
C GLY A 105 -47.16 -44.28 1.46
N THR A 106 -47.46 -45.12 2.46
CA THR A 106 -46.81 -45.09 3.78
C THR A 106 -45.67 -46.10 3.92
N ASN A 107 -45.53 -46.99 2.94
CA ASN A 107 -44.48 -48.00 2.89
C ASN A 107 -43.08 -47.36 2.82
N SER A 108 -42.07 -48.15 3.21
CA SER A 108 -40.66 -47.80 3.04
C SER A 108 -40.32 -47.55 1.57
N PHE A 109 -39.40 -46.63 1.32
CA PHE A 109 -38.87 -46.39 -0.03
C PHE A 109 -38.11 -47.62 -0.53
N THR A 110 -38.37 -47.99 -1.78
CA THR A 110 -37.55 -48.97 -2.51
C THR A 110 -36.36 -48.25 -3.09
N VAL A 111 -35.14 -48.66 -2.71
CA VAL A 111 -33.90 -48.07 -3.24
C VAL A 111 -33.60 -48.65 -4.63
N LEU A 112 -33.29 -47.76 -5.57
CA LEU A 112 -32.86 -48.14 -6.91
C LEU A 112 -31.34 -48.34 -6.94
N ASP A 113 -30.90 -49.57 -7.20
CA ASP A 113 -29.49 -49.96 -7.28
C ASP A 113 -29.11 -50.30 -8.74
N PRO A 114 -27.90 -49.95 -9.22
CA PRO A 114 -26.82 -49.23 -8.53
C PRO A 114 -27.05 -47.71 -8.40
N ARG A 115 -26.43 -47.10 -7.38
CA ARG A 115 -26.35 -45.63 -7.26
C ARG A 115 -25.66 -45.02 -8.48
N GLN A 116 -26.12 -43.85 -8.90
CA GLN A 116 -25.63 -43.21 -10.11
C GLN A 116 -24.50 -42.23 -9.81
N LYS A 117 -23.33 -42.40 -10.43
CA LYS A 117 -22.22 -41.46 -10.28
C LYS A 117 -22.57 -40.11 -10.90
N LEU A 118 -22.40 -39.02 -10.16
CA LEU A 118 -22.49 -37.66 -10.68
C LEU A 118 -21.17 -37.31 -11.38
N SER A 119 -21.23 -37.08 -12.69
CA SER A 119 -20.06 -36.70 -13.48
C SER A 119 -19.89 -35.17 -13.47
N PRO A 120 -18.67 -34.64 -13.32
CA PRO A 120 -18.44 -33.21 -13.46
C PRO A 120 -18.75 -32.77 -14.89
N ALA A 121 -19.28 -31.54 -15.05
CA ALA A 121 -19.38 -30.92 -16.37
C ALA A 121 -17.96 -30.72 -16.96
N PRO A 122 -17.75 -30.81 -18.29
CA PRO A 122 -16.41 -30.79 -18.89
C PRO A 122 -15.52 -29.60 -18.49
N TYR A 123 -16.10 -28.40 -18.31
CA TYR A 123 -15.35 -27.22 -17.87
C TYR A 123 -15.03 -27.21 -16.37
N ALA A 124 -15.72 -28.01 -15.55
CA ALA A 124 -15.45 -28.10 -14.10
C ALA A 124 -14.10 -28.79 -13.80
N LEU A 125 -13.51 -29.50 -14.76
CA LEU A 125 -12.18 -30.11 -14.63
C LEU A 125 -11.06 -29.06 -14.44
N PHE A 126 -11.29 -27.82 -14.88
CA PHE A 126 -10.36 -26.70 -14.67
C PHE A 126 -10.54 -25.98 -13.31
N ALA A 127 -11.55 -26.34 -12.51
CA ALA A 127 -11.87 -25.70 -11.24
C ALA A 127 -11.31 -26.33 -9.94
N PRO A 128 -10.63 -27.51 -9.89
CA PRO A 128 -10.23 -28.10 -8.60
C PRO A 128 -9.19 -27.25 -7.82
N ALA A 129 -8.48 -26.34 -8.50
CA ALA A 129 -7.56 -25.39 -7.88
C ALA A 129 -8.21 -24.03 -7.51
N ALA A 130 -9.48 -23.78 -7.88
CA ALA A 130 -10.15 -22.50 -7.61
C ALA A 130 -10.53 -22.32 -6.12
N GLY A 131 -10.65 -23.40 -5.36
CA GLY A 131 -10.93 -23.38 -3.92
C GLY A 131 -9.84 -22.68 -3.08
N THR A 132 -8.64 -22.50 -3.61
CA THR A 132 -7.51 -21.83 -2.94
C THR A 132 -7.54 -20.30 -3.06
N ALA A 133 -8.46 -19.73 -3.84
CA ALA A 133 -8.47 -18.30 -4.18
C ALA A 133 -9.32 -17.41 -3.25
N LYS A 134 -9.57 -17.81 -1.99
CA LYS A 134 -10.21 -16.92 -0.99
C LYS A 134 -9.25 -15.94 -0.31
N GLY A 135 -7.95 -16.08 -0.56
CA GLY A 135 -6.91 -15.17 -0.07
C GLY A 135 -5.54 -15.83 -0.12
N VAL A 136 -4.50 -15.01 -0.26
CA VAL A 136 -3.12 -15.46 -0.15
C VAL A 136 -2.76 -15.48 1.34
N ALA A 137 -2.49 -16.66 1.90
CA ALA A 137 -2.02 -16.76 3.28
C ALA A 137 -0.66 -16.05 3.45
N ALA A 138 -0.33 -15.58 4.67
CA ALA A 138 0.97 -15.00 4.94
C ALA A 138 2.09 -15.99 4.54
N ASN A 139 3.09 -15.50 3.79
CA ASN A 139 4.18 -16.30 3.22
C ASN A 139 3.79 -17.33 2.14
N ALA A 140 2.55 -17.33 1.64
CA ALA A 140 2.12 -18.28 0.60
C ALA A 140 2.65 -17.96 -0.80
N VAL A 141 3.26 -16.79 -0.99
CA VAL A 141 3.91 -16.37 -2.23
C VAL A 141 5.42 -16.37 -2.00
N SER A 142 6.05 -17.44 -2.44
CA SER A 142 7.49 -17.56 -2.60
C SER A 142 7.98 -16.81 -3.84
N VAL A 143 9.27 -16.54 -3.91
CA VAL A 143 9.90 -15.86 -5.06
C VAL A 143 9.70 -16.58 -6.39
N THR A 144 9.47 -17.90 -6.38
CA THR A 144 9.18 -18.69 -7.58
C THR A 144 7.73 -18.55 -8.05
N GLN A 145 6.83 -18.10 -7.18
CA GLN A 145 5.43 -17.81 -7.52
C GLN A 145 5.25 -16.37 -8.04
N LEU A 146 6.25 -15.51 -7.84
CA LEU A 146 6.30 -14.21 -8.50
C LEU A 146 6.76 -14.42 -9.94
N ASN A 147 5.91 -14.06 -10.91
CA ASN A 147 6.23 -14.09 -12.34
C ASN A 147 7.22 -12.97 -12.71
N THR A 148 8.40 -13.05 -12.10
CA THR A 148 9.57 -12.25 -12.33
C THR A 148 10.50 -13.14 -13.15
N GLY A 149 11.01 -12.67 -14.29
CA GLY A 149 11.74 -13.53 -15.25
C GLY A 149 12.98 -14.24 -14.71
N ALA A 150 13.40 -13.98 -13.46
CA ALA A 150 14.45 -14.66 -12.71
C ALA A 150 14.25 -14.47 -11.20
N ALA A 151 14.97 -15.26 -10.38
CA ALA A 151 15.08 -15.06 -8.93
C ALA A 151 15.94 -13.82 -8.59
N PRO A 152 15.73 -13.17 -7.43
CA PRO A 152 16.54 -12.01 -7.03
C PRO A 152 17.96 -12.41 -6.65
N VAL A 153 18.91 -11.48 -6.83
CA VAL A 153 20.23 -11.52 -6.19
C VAL A 153 20.30 -10.56 -5.00
N ASN A 154 21.35 -10.69 -4.16
CA ASN A 154 21.52 -9.87 -2.97
C ASN A 154 21.51 -8.36 -3.30
N GLY A 155 20.74 -7.57 -2.57
CA GLY A 155 20.58 -6.12 -2.77
C GLY A 155 19.47 -5.71 -3.73
N GLN A 156 18.80 -6.67 -4.37
CA GLN A 156 17.62 -6.38 -5.20
C GLN A 156 16.34 -6.32 -4.36
N VAL A 157 15.45 -5.42 -4.77
CA VAL A 157 14.08 -5.29 -4.28
C VAL A 157 13.10 -5.54 -5.41
N LEU A 158 11.90 -6.03 -5.06
CA LEU A 158 10.83 -6.20 -6.02
C LEU A 158 10.23 -4.83 -6.36
N ALA A 159 10.16 -4.50 -7.64
CA ALA A 159 9.58 -3.26 -8.14
C ALA A 159 8.59 -3.55 -9.29
N TYR A 160 7.69 -2.60 -9.54
CA TYR A 160 6.84 -2.61 -10.73
C TYR A 160 7.35 -1.54 -11.70
N ASN A 161 7.76 -1.94 -12.90
CA ASN A 161 8.34 -1.02 -13.90
C ASN A 161 7.28 -0.39 -14.84
N GLY A 162 6.00 -0.50 -14.51
CA GLY A 162 4.89 -0.07 -15.38
C GLY A 162 4.32 -1.18 -16.27
N THR A 163 5.04 -2.29 -16.46
CA THR A 163 4.60 -3.41 -17.32
C THR A 163 4.69 -4.77 -16.64
N ALA A 164 5.65 -4.97 -15.74
CA ALA A 164 5.88 -6.23 -15.05
C ALA A 164 6.49 -6.01 -13.66
N LEU A 165 6.40 -7.04 -12.83
CA LEU A 165 7.20 -7.16 -11.62
C LEU A 165 8.64 -7.50 -12.02
N VAL A 166 9.60 -6.74 -11.52
CA VAL A 166 11.02 -6.88 -11.82
C VAL A 166 11.86 -6.78 -10.55
N TRP A 167 12.99 -7.46 -10.51
CA TRP A 167 14.01 -7.26 -9.48
C TRP A 167 14.92 -6.12 -9.91
N THR A 168 15.03 -5.10 -9.06
CA THR A 168 15.89 -3.94 -9.32
C THR A 168 16.81 -3.72 -8.12
N ASN A 169 18.02 -3.21 -8.35
CA ASN A 169 18.85 -2.80 -7.23
C ASN A 169 18.21 -1.61 -6.55
N ALA A 170 18.18 -1.61 -5.21
CA ALA A 170 17.70 -0.46 -4.48
C ALA A 170 18.52 0.81 -4.82
N SER A 171 19.78 0.68 -5.24
CA SER A 171 20.64 1.77 -5.69
C SER A 171 20.33 2.32 -7.09
N SER A 172 19.51 1.63 -7.89
CA SER A 172 18.93 2.18 -9.13
C SER A 172 17.61 2.91 -8.89
N ALA A 173 17.09 2.90 -7.66
CA ALA A 173 16.15 3.92 -7.23
C ALA A 173 16.90 5.25 -7.10
N ALA A 174 16.25 6.37 -7.38
CA ALA A 174 16.80 7.72 -7.32
C ALA A 174 17.18 8.15 -5.87
N ALA A 175 18.16 7.48 -5.27
CA ALA A 175 18.59 7.65 -3.89
C ALA A 175 20.11 7.80 -3.80
N TRP A 176 20.57 8.55 -2.80
CA TRP A 176 21.99 8.65 -2.46
C TRP A 176 22.39 7.49 -1.54
N THR A 177 23.47 6.77 -1.87
CA THR A 177 23.93 5.63 -1.06
C THR A 177 24.95 6.05 0.00
N LEU A 178 25.15 5.22 1.03
CA LEU A 178 26.12 5.47 2.11
C LEU A 178 27.58 5.50 1.64
N THR A 179 27.88 4.84 0.51
CA THR A 179 29.21 4.82 -0.11
C THR A 179 29.35 5.85 -1.25
N GLY A 180 28.31 6.63 -1.50
CA GLY A 180 28.25 7.58 -2.61
C GLY A 180 27.87 6.94 -3.95
N ASN A 181 27.52 7.79 -4.92
CA ASN A 181 27.06 7.39 -6.24
C ASN A 181 28.08 7.77 -7.31
N ALA A 182 28.30 6.89 -8.29
CA ALA A 182 29.08 7.19 -9.50
C ALA A 182 28.17 7.70 -10.64
N GLY A 183 28.74 8.41 -11.62
CA GLY A 183 28.01 8.84 -12.82
C GLY A 183 27.03 10.02 -12.62
N THR A 184 27.22 10.82 -11.58
CA THR A 184 26.39 12.01 -11.31
C THR A 184 26.71 13.17 -12.26
N ALA A 185 25.70 13.99 -12.56
CA ALA A 185 25.82 15.24 -13.28
C ALA A 185 25.43 16.44 -12.38
N PRO A 186 26.33 17.42 -12.16
CA PRO A 186 26.00 18.62 -11.38
C PRO A 186 24.74 19.33 -11.90
N GLY A 187 23.88 19.78 -10.99
CA GLY A 187 22.60 20.42 -11.31
C GLY A 187 21.44 19.44 -11.59
N ALA A 188 21.74 18.22 -12.07
CA ALA A 188 20.72 17.18 -12.26
C ALA A 188 20.66 16.20 -11.07
N ASN A 189 21.81 15.91 -10.44
CA ASN A 189 21.90 15.01 -9.30
C ASN A 189 22.52 15.73 -8.10
N PHE A 190 21.81 15.75 -6.98
CA PHE A 190 22.28 16.40 -5.76
C PHE A 190 21.59 15.81 -4.53
N ILE A 191 22.19 16.03 -3.35
CA ILE A 191 21.53 15.86 -2.05
C ILE A 191 20.96 17.24 -1.69
N GLY A 192 19.64 17.34 -1.57
CA GLY A 192 19.00 18.63 -1.26
C GLY A 192 17.49 18.60 -1.33
N THR A 193 16.92 19.79 -1.13
CA THR A 193 15.49 20.08 -1.23
C THR A 193 15.22 20.85 -2.53
N LEU A 194 14.00 20.69 -3.08
CA LEU A 194 13.53 21.43 -4.25
C LEU A 194 12.56 22.56 -3.89
N ASP A 195 12.07 22.56 -2.66
CA ASP A 195 11.17 23.56 -2.10
C ASP A 195 11.93 24.51 -1.16
N ASN A 196 11.21 25.48 -0.59
CA ASN A 196 11.78 26.48 0.32
C ASN A 196 11.99 25.92 1.74
N GLN A 197 12.62 24.74 1.83
CA GLN A 197 12.91 24.07 3.10
C GLN A 197 14.42 23.89 3.29
N PRO A 198 14.94 24.02 4.53
CA PRO A 198 16.34 23.74 4.82
C PRO A 198 16.71 22.25 4.66
N LEU A 199 17.95 22.00 4.26
CA LEU A 199 18.59 20.68 4.35
C LEU A 199 19.43 20.61 5.64
N GLU A 200 19.20 19.59 6.48
CA GLU A 200 20.04 19.32 7.66
C GLU A 200 20.87 18.04 7.49
N LEU A 201 22.17 18.14 7.77
CA LEU A 201 23.07 16.99 7.91
C LEU A 201 23.39 16.78 9.40
N ARG A 202 23.29 15.53 9.84
CA ARG A 202 23.35 15.16 11.26
C ARG A 202 24.39 14.09 11.56
N ALA A 203 24.99 14.16 12.74
CA ALA A 203 25.84 13.13 13.34
C ALA A 203 25.40 12.90 14.80
N ASN A 204 25.24 11.64 15.22
CA ASN A 204 24.69 11.30 16.54
C ASN A 204 23.36 12.02 16.87
N ASN A 205 22.49 12.13 15.86
CA ASN A 205 21.23 12.88 15.92
C ASN A 205 21.38 14.39 16.27
N GLN A 206 22.58 14.94 16.20
CA GLN A 206 22.85 16.37 16.32
C GLN A 206 23.00 16.98 14.93
N ARG A 207 22.37 18.12 14.69
CA ARG A 207 22.61 18.91 13.47
C ARG A 207 24.05 19.41 13.48
N GLY A 208 24.80 19.08 12.44
CA GLY A 208 26.17 19.57 12.22
C GLY A 208 26.27 20.58 11.08
N LEU A 209 25.35 20.52 10.10
CA LEU A 209 25.23 21.51 9.03
C LEU A 209 23.76 21.71 8.68
N ARG A 210 23.35 22.96 8.50
CA ARG A 210 22.10 23.38 7.91
C ARG A 210 22.37 24.29 6.72
N LEU A 211 21.85 23.92 5.57
CA LEU A 211 21.78 24.79 4.40
C LEU A 211 20.34 25.27 4.31
N GLU A 212 20.10 26.55 4.53
CA GLU A 212 18.75 27.12 4.45
C GLU A 212 18.62 28.13 3.30
N PRO A 213 17.44 28.25 2.68
CA PRO A 213 17.19 29.29 1.69
C PRO A 213 17.36 30.69 2.30
N GLY A 214 18.22 31.53 1.71
CA GLY A 214 18.48 32.89 2.17
C GLY A 214 17.74 33.97 1.35
N GLY A 215 16.99 33.58 0.31
CA GLY A 215 16.46 34.51 -0.70
C GLY A 215 17.52 34.93 -1.72
N GLY A 216 17.12 35.66 -2.77
CA GLY A 216 18.05 36.19 -3.79
C GLY A 216 18.89 35.13 -4.53
N ASN A 217 18.34 33.92 -4.70
CA ASN A 217 19.06 32.75 -5.24
C ASN A 217 20.29 32.31 -4.44
N SER A 218 20.35 32.66 -3.15
CA SER A 218 21.40 32.26 -2.22
C SER A 218 20.91 31.28 -1.16
N VAL A 219 21.86 30.54 -0.60
CA VAL A 219 21.69 29.77 0.63
C VAL A 219 22.48 30.44 1.76
N ASN A 220 22.03 30.24 2.99
CA ASN A 220 22.82 30.49 4.17
C ASN A 220 23.44 29.18 4.64
N VAL A 221 24.68 29.25 5.14
CA VAL A 221 25.44 28.10 5.65
C VAL A 221 25.49 28.20 7.17
N ILE A 222 24.97 27.20 7.88
CA ILE A 222 24.96 27.20 9.36
C ILE A 222 25.49 25.86 9.86
N GLY A 223 26.78 25.83 10.18
CA GLY A 223 27.48 24.70 10.76
C GLY A 223 27.49 24.73 12.29
N GLY A 224 27.88 23.61 12.89
CA GLY A 224 28.08 23.47 14.32
C GLY A 224 26.78 23.26 15.09
N TRP A 225 26.75 23.69 16.35
CA TRP A 225 25.63 23.43 17.26
C TRP A 225 24.30 24.00 16.76
N ILE A 226 23.19 23.34 17.09
CA ILE A 226 21.84 23.69 16.61
C ILE A 226 21.37 25.09 17.03
N GLY A 227 21.98 25.67 18.06
CA GLY A 227 21.69 27.05 18.50
C GLY A 227 22.38 28.13 17.67
N ASN A 228 23.35 27.78 16.80
CA ASN A 228 23.88 28.72 15.80
C ASN A 228 22.76 29.11 14.83
N GLY A 229 22.75 30.38 14.42
CA GLY A 229 21.63 30.92 13.66
C GLY A 229 22.01 32.05 12.71
N VAL A 230 21.21 32.14 11.65
CA VAL A 230 21.14 33.29 10.76
C VAL A 230 19.74 33.89 10.90
N ALA A 231 19.64 35.22 10.94
CA ALA A 231 18.34 35.88 11.12
C ALA A 231 17.43 35.71 9.88
N PRO A 232 16.10 35.73 10.04
CA PRO A 232 15.16 35.65 8.92
C PRO A 232 15.41 36.76 7.89
N GLY A 233 15.35 36.40 6.59
CA GLY A 233 15.53 37.34 5.48
C GLY A 233 16.98 37.70 5.17
N VAL A 234 17.94 37.21 5.95
CA VAL A 234 19.37 37.36 5.64
C VAL A 234 19.74 36.50 4.44
N VAL A 235 20.54 37.07 3.55
CA VAL A 235 20.98 36.48 2.27
C VAL A 235 22.47 36.21 2.35
N GLY A 236 22.88 34.99 2.01
CA GLY A 236 24.30 34.63 1.80
C GLY A 236 25.17 34.67 3.05
N ALA A 237 24.59 34.54 4.24
CA ALA A 237 25.35 34.53 5.49
C ALA A 237 25.97 33.16 5.77
N THR A 238 27.09 33.18 6.50
CA THR A 238 27.83 31.98 6.89
C THR A 238 28.10 31.98 8.39
N VAL A 239 27.67 30.92 9.06
CA VAL A 239 28.25 30.46 10.31
C VAL A 239 28.92 29.12 10.00
N ALA A 240 30.25 29.08 9.92
CA ALA A 240 30.95 27.88 9.44
C ALA A 240 30.92 26.72 10.46
N GLY A 241 30.75 27.03 11.75
CA GLY A 241 30.79 26.02 12.81
C GLY A 241 30.76 26.61 14.22
N GLY A 242 31.31 25.83 15.16
CA GLY A 242 31.41 26.21 16.57
C GLY A 242 30.07 26.18 17.29
N GLY A 243 30.01 26.94 18.37
CA GLY A 243 28.90 26.96 19.31
C GLY A 243 28.70 25.66 20.10
N ALA A 244 27.94 25.74 21.18
CA ALA A 244 27.61 24.62 22.05
C ALA A 244 26.37 24.93 22.89
N GLY A 245 25.54 23.92 23.14
CA GLY A 245 24.40 24.08 24.06
C GLY A 245 24.83 24.12 25.53
N SER A 246 26.02 23.60 25.82
CA SER A 246 26.71 23.75 27.08
C SER A 246 28.21 23.54 26.85
N PHE A 247 28.98 24.61 26.94
CA PHE A 247 30.43 24.59 27.05
C PHE A 247 30.80 25.37 28.30
N GLN A 248 31.53 24.75 29.23
CA GLN A 248 31.85 25.35 30.54
C GLN A 248 30.61 25.81 31.34
N GLY A 249 29.42 25.22 31.08
CA GLY A 249 28.16 25.57 31.75
C GLY A 249 27.31 26.64 31.04
N PHE A 250 27.76 27.18 29.91
CA PHE A 250 27.03 28.22 29.17
C PHE A 250 26.71 27.78 27.75
N ALA A 251 25.60 28.27 27.22
CA ALA A 251 25.29 28.12 25.80
C ALA A 251 26.09 29.16 25.02
N SER A 252 26.88 28.71 24.05
CA SER A 252 27.66 29.57 23.16
C SER A 252 27.06 29.49 21.77
N THR A 253 26.33 30.52 21.34
CA THR A 253 25.76 30.59 19.98
C THR A 253 26.59 31.51 19.10
N ASN A 254 26.71 31.19 17.83
CA ASN A 254 27.13 32.15 16.81
C ASN A 254 25.90 32.65 16.05
N ARG A 255 25.82 33.96 15.82
CA ARG A 255 24.67 34.59 15.17
C ARG A 255 25.08 35.60 14.10
N VAL A 256 24.48 35.48 12.92
CA VAL A 256 24.64 36.46 11.84
C VAL A 256 23.29 37.04 11.45
N GLU A 257 23.12 38.34 11.62
CA GLU A 257 21.88 39.05 11.35
C GLU A 257 21.96 40.01 10.15
N ALA A 258 23.08 40.02 9.44
CA ALA A 258 23.29 40.87 8.27
C ALA A 258 23.62 40.06 7.01
N HIS A 259 23.25 40.60 5.86
CA HIS A 259 23.55 39.99 4.55
C HIS A 259 25.05 39.79 4.37
N PHE A 260 25.42 38.64 3.82
CA PHE A 260 26.81 38.26 3.54
C PHE A 260 27.75 38.27 4.76
N GLY A 261 27.20 38.32 5.98
CA GLY A 261 27.99 38.26 7.21
C GLY A 261 28.60 36.88 7.40
N THR A 262 29.83 36.84 7.92
CA THR A 262 30.56 35.58 8.15
C THR A 262 31.07 35.48 9.57
N VAL A 263 30.71 34.40 10.26
CA VAL A 263 31.34 33.94 11.50
C VAL A 263 32.00 32.60 11.22
N SER A 264 33.33 32.55 11.30
CA SER A 264 34.08 31.34 10.90
C SER A 264 34.08 30.23 11.96
N GLY A 265 33.60 30.50 13.18
CA GLY A 265 33.52 29.51 14.26
C GLY A 265 33.52 30.17 15.64
N GLY A 266 34.07 29.47 16.64
CA GLY A 266 34.10 29.96 18.01
C GLY A 266 32.75 29.89 18.72
N GLY A 267 32.52 30.74 19.71
CA GLY A 267 31.26 30.79 20.47
C GLY A 267 30.88 32.22 20.85
N LEU A 268 29.59 32.50 21.02
CA LEU A 268 29.07 33.83 21.42
C LEU A 268 29.41 34.97 20.44
N ASN A 269 29.76 34.67 19.19
CA ASN A 269 30.05 35.70 18.20
C ASN A 269 28.76 36.21 17.53
N THR A 270 28.61 37.52 17.42
CA THR A 270 27.41 38.15 16.83
C THR A 270 27.76 39.22 15.80
N ILE A 271 27.22 39.08 14.60
CA ILE A 271 27.14 40.16 13.60
C ILE A 271 25.71 40.68 13.59
N GLN A 272 25.50 41.92 13.99
CA GLN A 272 24.17 42.51 14.11
C GLN A 272 23.62 43.00 12.76
N THR A 273 22.32 43.29 12.73
CA THR A 273 21.61 43.79 11.54
C THR A 273 22.31 44.98 10.88
N TYR A 274 22.23 45.05 9.55
CA TYR A 274 22.85 46.10 8.71
C TYR A 274 24.38 46.19 8.74
N ALA A 275 25.10 45.31 9.44
CA ALA A 275 26.55 45.14 9.30
C ALA A 275 26.88 44.26 8.07
N THR A 276 26.41 44.68 6.89
CA THR A 276 26.50 43.88 5.65
C THR A 276 27.96 43.56 5.32
N SER A 277 28.22 42.33 4.91
CA SER A 277 29.57 41.83 4.57
C SER A 277 30.59 41.92 5.70
N ALA A 278 30.14 42.02 6.95
CA ALA A 278 31.03 41.99 8.10
C ALA A 278 31.58 40.57 8.36
N THR A 279 32.76 40.49 8.96
CA THR A 279 33.42 39.20 9.24
C THR A 279 33.94 39.13 10.66
N ILE A 280 33.66 38.01 11.33
CA ILE A 280 34.32 37.60 12.57
C ILE A 280 35.09 36.31 12.28
N GLY A 281 36.42 36.35 12.42
CA GLY A 281 37.31 35.21 12.15
C GLY A 281 37.15 34.04 13.13
N GLY A 282 36.48 34.25 14.26
CA GLY A 282 36.23 33.23 15.29
C GLY A 282 36.36 33.84 16.69
N GLY A 283 36.84 33.04 17.65
CA GLY A 283 37.04 33.49 19.02
C GLY A 283 35.77 33.39 19.88
N GLU A 284 35.74 34.09 21.01
CA GLU A 284 34.63 34.08 21.95
C GLU A 284 34.04 35.48 22.16
N ALA A 285 32.71 35.60 22.19
CA ALA A 285 32.02 36.84 22.58
C ALA A 285 32.34 38.09 21.73
N ASN A 286 32.78 37.95 20.48
CA ASN A 286 33.04 39.10 19.62
C ASN A 286 31.73 39.64 18.99
N THR A 287 31.59 40.96 18.91
CA THR A 287 30.39 41.61 18.37
C THR A 287 30.74 42.69 17.34
N ILE A 288 30.12 42.60 16.16
CA ILE A 288 30.08 43.73 15.21
C ILE A 288 28.68 44.31 15.27
N GLN A 289 28.57 45.56 15.73
CA GLN A 289 27.29 46.22 15.97
C GLN A 289 26.64 46.74 14.68
N THR A 290 25.38 47.19 14.81
CA THR A 290 24.56 47.62 13.67
C THR A 290 25.20 48.74 12.83
N ASN A 291 24.88 48.74 11.53
CA ASN A 291 25.37 49.71 10.53
C ASN A 291 26.90 49.75 10.33
N SER A 292 27.65 48.76 10.80
CA SER A 292 29.11 48.67 10.64
C SER A 292 29.47 47.78 9.44
N THR A 293 29.12 48.25 8.25
CA THR A 293 29.32 47.52 6.98
C THR A 293 30.81 47.27 6.71
N TYR A 294 31.16 46.10 6.16
CA TYR A 294 32.53 45.68 5.85
C TYR A 294 33.49 45.64 7.05
N ALA A 295 32.97 45.67 8.28
CA ALA A 295 33.82 45.63 9.46
C ALA A 295 34.37 44.22 9.70
N THR A 296 35.57 44.14 10.28
CA THR A 296 36.27 42.87 10.49
C THR A 296 36.82 42.77 11.90
N ILE A 297 36.51 41.67 12.59
CA ILE A 297 37.22 41.24 13.80
C ILE A 297 37.99 39.96 13.44
N GLY A 298 39.31 39.99 13.57
CA GLY A 298 40.16 38.83 13.24
C GLY A 298 39.92 37.61 14.14
N GLY A 299 39.49 37.82 15.38
CA GLY A 299 39.23 36.80 16.40
C GLY A 299 39.40 37.39 17.80
N GLY A 300 39.76 36.55 18.78
CA GLY A 300 39.99 36.99 20.16
C GLY A 300 38.78 36.78 21.08
N GLU A 301 38.79 37.43 22.24
CA GLU A 301 37.71 37.38 23.23
C GLU A 301 37.13 38.77 23.48
N ALA A 302 35.79 38.89 23.45
CA ALA A 302 35.07 40.09 23.85
C ALA A 302 35.40 41.38 23.06
N ASN A 303 35.85 41.26 21.80
CA ASN A 303 36.08 42.43 20.95
C ASN A 303 34.75 42.99 20.43
N THR A 304 34.62 44.31 20.38
CA THR A 304 33.41 44.97 19.86
C THR A 304 33.76 46.08 18.88
N ILE A 305 33.26 45.97 17.65
CA ILE A 305 33.18 47.10 16.73
C ILE A 305 31.84 47.79 16.97
N GLN A 306 31.90 49.07 17.33
CA GLN A 306 30.72 49.87 17.69
C GLN A 306 29.82 50.18 16.49
N THR A 307 28.62 50.69 16.75
CA THR A 307 27.66 51.07 15.68
C THR A 307 28.24 52.09 14.69
N ASN A 308 27.76 52.07 13.45
CA ASN A 308 28.13 53.01 12.38
C ASN A 308 29.64 53.05 12.05
N SER A 309 30.38 52.00 12.38
CA SER A 309 31.83 51.91 12.20
C SER A 309 32.17 51.17 10.91
N THR A 310 31.81 51.78 9.77
CA THR A 310 32.04 51.19 8.45
C THR A 310 33.54 50.99 8.20
N TYR A 311 33.94 49.83 7.66
CA TYR A 311 35.34 49.42 7.40
C TYR A 311 36.24 49.30 8.64
N ALA A 312 35.70 49.38 9.86
CA ALA A 312 36.51 49.22 11.06
C ALA A 312 37.14 47.82 11.13
N THR A 313 38.36 47.74 11.64
CA THR A 313 39.07 46.47 11.79
C THR A 313 39.67 46.37 13.19
N ILE A 314 39.41 45.25 13.85
CA ILE A 314 40.12 44.81 15.06
C ILE A 314 40.91 43.56 14.66
N GLY A 315 42.24 43.60 14.77
CA GLY A 315 43.10 42.48 14.37
C GLY A 315 42.91 41.21 15.21
N GLY A 316 42.47 41.37 16.46
CA GLY A 316 42.28 40.33 17.47
C GLY A 316 42.65 40.84 18.86
N GLY A 317 42.55 39.97 19.86
CA GLY A 317 42.78 40.28 21.28
C GLY A 317 42.02 39.28 22.13
#